data_AF-A0A7S4ET74-F1
#
_entry.id   AF-A0A7S4ET74-F1
#
_cell.length_a   1.000
_cell.length_b   1.000
_cell.length_c   1.000
_cell.angle_alpha   90.00
_cell.angle_beta   90.00
_cell.angle_gamma   90.00
#
_symmetry.space_group_name_H-M   'P 1'
#
loop_
_entity.id
_entity.type
_entity.pdbx_description
1 polymer ?
#
loop_
_entity_poly.entity_id
_entity_poly.type
_entity_poly.pdbx_seq_one_letter_code
_entity_poly.pdbx_strand_id
1 'polypeptide(L)'
;AWRRALLERVTRMLERDKNHACIIIWSLGNESGVGPTHCLMHHWLRRRDASRPVQYEGLGDCMNVATDVLAPMYARPQDCLRLLASTDVRPLILCEYSHAMGNSNGGIIEYFELFKSQPRMQGGFIWDLVDQGLVQQLPNGGKRWAYGGDFGDTPNDRQFCINGLLFPDRTPHPAMREVSYLQRPLSAELNLTDGSLTLHSHQDFVSSLNLSLSWQGLRE
;
A
#
# COMPACT_ATOMS: atom_id res chain seq x y z
N ALA A 1 17.47 19.38 18.80
CA ALA A 1 18.42 18.27 19.06
C ALA A 1 18.49 17.26 17.90
N TRP A 2 17.37 16.79 17.34
CA TRP A 2 17.36 15.62 16.41
C TRP A 2 17.61 15.90 14.91
N ARG A 3 17.65 17.16 14.49
CA ARG A 3 17.71 17.56 13.06
C ARG A 3 18.76 16.82 12.23
N ARG A 4 19.99 16.74 12.74
CA ARG A 4 21.12 16.11 12.04
C ARG A 4 20.85 14.62 11.78
N ALA A 5 20.35 13.89 12.77
CA ALA A 5 20.09 12.46 12.66
C ALA A 5 19.01 12.14 11.61
N LEU A 6 17.95 12.95 11.54
CA LEU A 6 16.90 12.80 10.53
C LEU A 6 17.43 13.10 9.10
N LEU A 7 18.15 14.21 8.92
CA LEU A 7 18.72 14.58 7.62
C LEU A 7 19.73 13.53 7.13
N GLU A 8 20.61 13.02 8.00
CA GLU A 8 21.58 11.99 7.61
C GLU A 8 20.90 10.71 7.08
N ARG A 9 19.77 10.29 7.66
CA ARG A 9 19.02 9.11 7.20
C ARG A 9 18.42 9.34 5.81
N VAL A 10 17.77 10.48 5.60
CA VAL A 10 17.16 10.83 4.31
C VAL A 10 18.21 11.04 3.22
N THR A 11 19.31 11.72 3.53
CA THR A 11 20.41 11.91 2.58
C THR A 11 21.04 10.58 2.17
N ARG A 12 21.27 9.67 3.12
CA ARG A 12 21.83 8.34 2.80
C ARG A 12 20.89 7.50 1.93
N MET A 13 19.58 7.56 2.17
CA MET A 13 18.58 6.90 1.33
C MET A 13 18.65 7.42 -0.11
N LEU A 14 18.51 8.74 -0.31
CA LEU A 14 18.51 9.31 -1.65
C LEU A 14 19.84 9.05 -2.37
N GLU A 15 20.97 9.32 -1.72
CA GLU A 15 22.27 9.26 -2.41
C GLU A 15 22.61 7.83 -2.86
N ARG A 16 22.17 6.82 -2.11
CA ARG A 16 22.31 5.41 -2.48
C ARG A 16 21.42 5.06 -3.69
N ASP A 17 20.17 5.51 -3.69
CA ASP A 17 19.13 4.91 -4.54
C ASP A 17 18.66 5.76 -5.74
N LYS A 18 19.08 7.03 -5.83
CA LYS A 18 18.59 8.02 -6.82
C LYS A 18 18.61 7.61 -8.30
N ASN A 19 19.43 6.62 -8.66
CA ASN A 19 19.59 6.17 -10.05
C ASN A 19 18.65 5.01 -10.44
N HIS A 20 17.79 4.53 -9.54
CA HIS A 20 16.84 3.45 -9.85
C HIS A 20 15.54 4.00 -10.45
N ALA A 21 15.20 3.55 -11.66
CA ALA A 21 13.98 3.95 -12.37
C ALA A 21 12.69 3.43 -11.73
N CYS A 22 12.76 2.32 -10.99
CA CYS A 22 11.60 1.76 -10.27
C CYS A 22 11.19 2.58 -9.04
N ILE A 23 12.06 3.45 -8.55
CA ILE A 23 11.71 4.37 -7.46
C ILE A 23 11.02 5.57 -8.08
N ILE A 24 9.75 5.75 -7.75
CA ILE A 24 8.92 6.83 -8.29
C ILE A 24 8.54 7.90 -7.25
N ILE A 25 8.67 7.61 -5.95
CA ILE A 25 8.35 8.53 -4.84
C ILE A 25 9.38 8.35 -3.72
N TRP A 26 9.78 9.44 -3.06
CA TRP A 26 10.57 9.38 -1.82
C TRP A 26 9.68 9.53 -0.59
N SER A 27 9.78 8.66 0.41
CA SER A 27 9.11 8.84 1.71
C SER A 27 10.07 9.41 2.76
N LEU A 28 9.62 10.36 3.58
CA LEU A 28 10.43 10.94 4.67
C LEU A 28 10.56 10.01 5.89
N GLY A 29 9.68 9.02 6.01
CA GLY A 29 9.61 8.12 7.17
C GLY A 29 8.18 7.65 7.44
N ASN A 30 7.95 7.12 8.64
CA ASN A 30 6.66 6.64 9.12
C ASN A 30 6.42 7.09 10.56
N GLU A 31 5.21 7.56 10.89
CA GLU A 31 4.71 7.83 12.26
C GLU A 31 5.71 8.54 13.21
N SER A 32 6.55 9.43 12.67
CA SER A 32 7.64 10.08 13.43
C SER A 32 7.25 11.48 13.95
N GLY A 33 5.94 11.72 14.08
CA GLY A 33 5.35 13.03 14.31
C GLY A 33 5.64 13.99 13.16
N VAL A 34 5.48 15.28 13.40
CA VAL A 34 5.79 16.28 12.38
C VAL A 34 6.42 17.53 13.00
N GLY A 35 7.35 18.16 12.27
CA GLY A 35 7.94 19.42 12.70
C GLY A 35 8.88 20.03 11.67
N PRO A 36 9.58 21.13 12.02
CA PRO A 36 10.42 21.89 11.10
C PRO A 36 11.51 21.06 10.40
N THR A 37 11.94 19.96 11.03
CA THR A 37 12.92 19.05 10.42
C THR A 37 12.34 18.31 9.22
N HIS A 38 11.07 17.89 9.25
CA HIS A 38 10.40 17.26 8.11
C HIS A 38 10.29 18.21 6.92
N CYS A 39 9.94 19.48 7.15
CA CYS A 39 9.96 20.51 6.11
C CYS A 39 11.36 20.69 5.50
N LEU A 40 12.42 20.67 6.32
CA LEU A 40 13.80 20.74 5.84
C LEU A 40 14.20 19.51 5.01
N MET A 41 13.79 18.30 5.43
CA MET A 41 14.05 17.07 4.68
C MET A 41 13.34 17.08 3.33
N HIS A 42 12.04 17.44 3.30
CA HIS A 42 11.27 17.61 2.06
C HIS A 42 11.95 18.60 1.12
N HIS A 43 12.28 19.79 1.63
CA HIS A 43 12.90 20.83 0.84
C HIS A 43 14.27 20.42 0.30
N TRP A 44 15.08 19.73 1.10
CA TRP A 44 16.38 19.22 0.67
C TRP A 44 16.23 18.16 -0.42
N LEU A 45 15.33 17.19 -0.26
CA LEU A 45 15.04 16.17 -1.27
C LEU A 45 14.60 16.81 -2.59
N ARG A 46 13.64 17.74 -2.55
CA ARG A 46 13.14 18.42 -3.74
C ARG A 46 14.21 19.24 -4.47
N ARG A 47 15.16 19.85 -3.73
CA ARG A 47 16.31 20.52 -4.35
C ARG A 47 17.32 19.54 -4.94
N ARG A 48 17.51 18.39 -4.31
CA ARG A 48 18.53 17.41 -4.70
C ARG A 48 18.08 16.51 -5.85
N ASP A 49 16.81 16.14 -5.86
CA ASP A 49 16.15 15.34 -6.89
C ASP A 49 14.74 15.89 -7.15
N ALA A 50 14.63 16.73 -8.18
CA ALA A 50 13.35 17.28 -8.61
C ALA A 50 12.51 16.30 -9.46
N SER A 51 13.08 15.15 -9.85
CA SER A 51 12.44 14.20 -10.78
C SER A 51 11.34 13.35 -10.15
N ARG A 52 11.28 13.30 -8.80
CA ARG A 52 10.34 12.49 -8.03
C ARG A 52 9.59 13.33 -7.00
N PRO A 53 8.30 13.07 -6.74
CA PRO A 53 7.58 13.63 -5.60
C PRO A 53 8.11 13.06 -4.28
N VAL A 54 7.89 13.82 -3.21
CA VAL A 54 8.19 13.44 -1.83
C VAL A 54 6.87 13.26 -1.08
N GLN A 55 6.70 12.14 -0.39
CA GLN A 55 5.55 11.88 0.47
C GLN A 55 5.95 11.80 1.95
N TYR A 56 5.01 12.14 2.81
CA TYR A 56 5.06 11.82 4.23
C TYR A 56 3.65 11.81 4.79
N GLU A 57 3.31 10.77 5.56
CA GLU A 57 1.98 10.67 6.18
C GLU A 57 1.85 11.58 7.39
N GLY A 58 2.86 11.63 8.26
CA GLY A 58 2.73 12.20 9.60
C GLY A 58 2.11 13.59 9.61
N LEU A 59 0.88 13.68 10.13
CA LEU A 59 0.06 14.90 10.14
C LEU A 59 0.24 15.72 11.42
N GLY A 60 0.24 17.04 11.26
CA GLY A 60 0.27 18.08 12.30
C GLY A 60 0.49 19.45 11.65
N ASP A 61 0.66 20.53 12.42
CA ASP A 61 0.53 21.95 11.99
C ASP A 61 1.17 22.36 10.64
N CYS A 62 2.13 21.61 10.11
CA CYS A 62 2.72 21.84 8.78
C CYS A 62 2.06 21.05 7.62
N MET A 63 0.79 20.64 7.79
CA MET A 63 -0.08 19.82 6.91
C MET A 63 0.16 19.89 5.39
N ASN A 64 0.66 21.01 4.86
CA ASN A 64 0.73 21.23 3.40
C ASN A 64 2.13 21.46 2.83
N VAL A 65 3.21 21.46 3.63
CA VAL A 65 4.55 21.83 3.13
C VAL A 65 5.54 20.69 3.02
N ALA A 66 5.38 19.60 3.76
CA ALA A 66 6.36 18.50 3.78
C ALA A 66 5.97 17.29 2.91
N THR A 67 4.97 17.42 2.04
CA THR A 67 4.50 16.34 1.17
C THR A 67 3.90 16.87 -0.14
N ASP A 68 4.19 16.20 -1.24
CA ASP A 68 3.64 16.46 -2.57
C ASP A 68 2.39 15.59 -2.86
N VAL A 69 2.12 14.60 -1.99
CA VAL A 69 1.02 13.63 -2.09
C VAL A 69 0.25 13.61 -0.78
N LEU A 70 -1.08 13.58 -0.83
CA LEU A 70 -1.90 13.29 0.35
C LEU A 70 -1.80 11.79 0.63
N ALA A 71 -1.19 11.41 1.74
CA ALA A 71 -0.86 10.01 2.01
C ALA A 71 -1.33 9.49 3.37
N PRO A 72 -2.63 9.58 3.71
CA PRO A 72 -3.12 9.15 5.01
C PRO A 72 -3.04 7.63 5.18
N MET A 73 -2.83 7.19 6.42
CA MET A 73 -2.99 5.79 6.84
C MET A 73 -4.45 5.51 7.19
N TYR A 74 -4.99 4.39 6.71
CA TYR A 74 -6.30 3.82 7.10
C TYR A 74 -7.51 4.78 6.98
N ALA A 75 -7.44 5.78 6.10
CA ALA A 75 -8.58 6.66 5.82
C ALA A 75 -9.74 5.85 5.21
N ARG A 76 -10.94 6.00 5.76
CA ARG A 76 -12.13 5.28 5.27
C ARG A 76 -12.55 5.83 3.89
N PRO A 77 -13.35 5.08 3.10
CA PRO A 77 -13.86 5.58 1.83
C PRO A 77 -14.54 6.96 1.95
N GLN A 78 -15.31 7.19 3.02
CA GLN A 78 -15.94 8.49 3.26
C GLN A 78 -14.94 9.60 3.60
N ASP A 79 -13.85 9.29 4.30
CA ASP A 79 -12.76 10.23 4.57
C ASP A 79 -12.03 10.61 3.29
N CYS A 80 -11.78 9.64 2.42
CA CYS A 80 -11.18 9.86 1.11
C CYS A 80 -12.04 10.82 0.28
N LEU A 81 -13.36 10.62 0.22
CA LEU A 81 -14.28 11.52 -0.48
C LEU A 81 -14.23 12.95 0.09
N ARG A 82 -14.11 13.11 1.41
CA ARG A 82 -13.95 14.44 2.03
C ARG A 82 -12.65 15.12 1.62
N LEU A 83 -11.54 14.39 1.59
CA LEU A 83 -10.25 14.91 1.13
C LEU A 83 -10.30 15.31 -0.35
N LEU A 84 -10.95 14.50 -1.18
CA LEU A 84 -11.12 14.76 -2.62
C LEU A 84 -12.01 15.99 -2.91
N ALA A 85 -12.97 16.29 -2.04
CA ALA A 85 -13.82 17.47 -2.13
C ALA A 85 -13.18 18.77 -1.60
N SER A 86 -11.97 18.70 -1.02
CA SER A 86 -11.25 19.87 -0.50
C SER A 86 -10.61 20.71 -1.61
N THR A 87 -10.12 21.90 -1.26
CA THR A 87 -9.38 22.78 -2.18
C THR A 87 -7.94 22.33 -2.43
N ASP A 88 -7.45 21.34 -1.68
CA ASP A 88 -6.18 20.71 -1.98
C ASP A 88 -6.29 19.98 -3.31
N VAL A 89 -5.31 20.14 -4.20
CA VAL A 89 -5.31 19.54 -5.55
C VAL A 89 -4.32 18.38 -5.69
N ARG A 90 -3.55 18.07 -4.64
CA ARG A 90 -2.58 16.97 -4.65
C ARG A 90 -3.31 15.63 -4.86
N PRO A 91 -2.63 14.64 -5.46
CA PRO A 91 -3.17 13.29 -5.53
C PRO A 91 -3.28 12.67 -4.13
N LEU A 92 -4.25 11.78 -3.96
CA LEU A 92 -4.51 11.01 -2.76
C LEU A 92 -4.08 9.56 -2.99
N ILE A 93 -3.12 9.08 -2.20
CA ILE A 93 -2.58 7.73 -2.26
C ILE A 93 -2.49 7.19 -0.84
N LEU A 94 -3.27 6.17 -0.48
CA LEU A 94 -3.23 5.63 0.88
C LEU A 94 -1.89 4.92 1.10
N CYS A 95 -1.01 5.47 1.96
CA CYS A 95 0.29 4.83 2.20
C CYS A 95 0.14 3.50 2.97
N GLU A 96 -0.94 3.35 3.73
CA GLU A 96 -1.41 2.10 4.31
C GLU A 96 -2.95 2.05 4.28
N TYR A 97 -3.53 0.94 3.84
CA TYR A 97 -4.97 0.68 3.97
C TYR A 97 -5.24 -0.83 4.05
N SER A 98 -6.49 -1.21 4.34
CA SER A 98 -6.95 -2.62 4.36
C SER A 98 -6.02 -3.55 5.16
N HIS A 99 -5.94 -3.35 6.48
CA HIS A 99 -5.07 -4.15 7.37
C HIS A 99 -5.37 -5.66 7.26
N ALA A 100 -4.39 -6.46 6.86
CA ALA A 100 -4.54 -7.86 6.46
C ALA A 100 -4.33 -8.89 7.60
N MET A 101 -4.25 -8.44 8.84
CA MET A 101 -4.09 -9.29 10.02
C MET A 101 -5.19 -10.35 10.17
N GLY A 102 -4.76 -11.63 10.13
CA GLY A 102 -5.63 -12.78 10.29
C GLY A 102 -6.60 -12.97 9.12
N ASN A 103 -7.88 -13.21 9.42
CA ASN A 103 -8.93 -13.29 8.42
C ASN A 103 -9.58 -11.91 8.25
N SER A 104 -9.10 -11.14 7.29
CA SER A 104 -9.40 -9.71 7.14
C SER A 104 -9.65 -9.30 5.67
N ASN A 105 -9.33 -8.05 5.32
CA ASN A 105 -9.49 -7.41 4.01
C ASN A 105 -10.94 -7.32 3.50
N GLY A 106 -11.93 -7.46 4.38
CA GLY A 106 -13.32 -7.14 4.06
C GLY A 106 -13.48 -5.67 3.66
N GLY A 107 -14.39 -5.40 2.72
CA GLY A 107 -14.69 -4.04 2.26
C GLY A 107 -13.58 -3.40 1.41
N ILE A 108 -12.70 -4.22 0.80
CA ILE A 108 -11.65 -3.72 -0.09
C ILE A 108 -12.20 -3.27 -1.45
N ILE A 109 -13.36 -3.80 -1.88
CA ILE A 109 -13.97 -3.46 -3.16
C ILE A 109 -14.37 -1.98 -3.25
N GLU A 110 -14.86 -1.41 -2.16
CA GLU A 110 -15.26 0.00 -2.04
C GLU A 110 -14.07 0.94 -2.28
N TYR A 111 -12.86 0.55 -1.88
CA TYR A 111 -11.65 1.31 -2.19
C TYR A 111 -11.30 1.22 -3.68
N PHE A 112 -11.41 0.04 -4.30
CA PHE A 112 -11.15 -0.11 -5.73
C PHE A 112 -12.16 0.65 -6.58
N GLU A 113 -13.42 0.73 -6.16
CA GLU A 113 -14.43 1.58 -6.79
C GLU A 113 -14.02 3.06 -6.74
N LEU A 114 -13.50 3.53 -5.60
CA LEU A 114 -12.96 4.89 -5.49
C LEU A 114 -11.74 5.10 -6.39
N PHE A 115 -10.79 4.16 -6.40
CA PHE A 115 -9.58 4.25 -7.24
C PHE A 115 -9.93 4.36 -8.73
N LYS A 116 -11.00 3.68 -9.17
CA LYS A 116 -11.44 3.69 -10.56
C LYS A 116 -12.33 4.88 -10.92
N SER A 117 -13.12 5.39 -9.97
CA SER A 117 -14.09 6.47 -10.22
C SER A 117 -13.57 7.88 -9.95
N GLN A 118 -12.51 8.04 -9.15
CA GLN A 118 -11.99 9.33 -8.72
C GLN A 118 -10.58 9.58 -9.28
N PRO A 119 -10.39 10.47 -10.28
CA PRO A 119 -9.08 10.65 -10.93
C PRO A 119 -7.94 11.05 -10.00
N ARG A 120 -8.24 11.75 -8.90
CA ARG A 120 -7.25 12.16 -7.89
C ARG A 120 -6.95 11.06 -6.86
N MET A 121 -7.73 9.98 -6.82
CA MET A 121 -7.51 8.84 -5.94
C MET A 121 -6.67 7.80 -6.67
N GLN A 122 -5.35 7.83 -6.49
CA GLN A 122 -4.43 7.03 -7.29
C GLN A 122 -4.04 5.69 -6.63
N GLY A 123 -4.93 5.13 -5.81
CA GLY A 123 -4.72 3.84 -5.16
C GLY A 123 -4.20 3.91 -3.73
N GLY A 124 -3.51 2.85 -3.32
CA GLY A 124 -2.90 2.72 -2.01
C GLY A 124 -2.15 1.40 -1.83
N PHE A 125 -1.51 1.23 -0.67
CA PHE A 125 -0.71 0.06 -0.33
C PHE A 125 -1.33 -0.73 0.82
N ILE A 126 -1.61 -2.01 0.59
CA ILE A 126 -2.21 -2.89 1.60
C ILE A 126 -1.19 -3.17 2.70
N TRP A 127 -1.59 -3.07 3.97
CA TRP A 127 -0.76 -3.42 5.11
C TRP A 127 -1.05 -4.84 5.60
N ASP A 128 -0.15 -5.81 5.52
CA ASP A 128 1.14 -5.81 4.83
C ASP A 128 1.30 -7.05 3.92
N LEU A 129 2.51 -7.29 3.42
CA LEU A 129 2.75 -8.37 2.46
C LEU A 129 2.92 -9.75 3.11
N VAL A 130 3.67 -9.86 4.23
CA VAL A 130 4.11 -11.15 4.79
C VAL A 130 4.07 -11.11 6.30
N ASP A 131 3.43 -12.11 6.90
CA ASP A 131 3.46 -12.34 8.34
C ASP A 131 4.89 -12.47 8.89
N GLN A 132 5.19 -11.73 9.96
CA GLN A 132 6.51 -11.74 10.61
C GLN A 132 6.62 -12.85 11.67
N GLY A 133 6.17 -14.05 11.33
CA GLY A 133 6.22 -15.23 12.20
C GLY A 133 7.57 -15.96 12.12
N LEU A 134 8.18 -16.26 13.26
CA LEU A 134 9.42 -17.04 13.33
C LEU A 134 9.12 -18.53 13.48
N VAL A 135 9.90 -19.40 12.82
CA VAL A 135 9.78 -20.85 13.07
C VAL A 135 10.26 -21.15 14.49
N GLN A 136 9.39 -21.73 15.31
CA GLN A 136 9.76 -22.29 16.61
C GLN A 136 9.53 -23.80 16.62
N GLN A 137 10.53 -24.54 17.10
CA GLN A 137 10.43 -25.98 17.34
C GLN A 137 9.79 -26.22 18.72
N LEU A 138 8.86 -27.18 18.78
CA LEU A 138 8.11 -27.54 19.98
C LEU A 138 8.71 -28.79 20.64
N PRO A 139 8.53 -29.01 21.96
CA PRO A 139 9.04 -30.18 22.65
C PRO A 139 8.55 -31.53 22.09
N ASN A 140 7.41 -31.56 21.42
CA ASN A 140 6.86 -32.74 20.75
C ASN A 140 7.44 -32.98 19.34
N GLY A 141 8.45 -32.21 18.91
CA GLY A 141 9.04 -32.28 17.57
C GLY A 141 8.29 -31.51 16.49
N GLY A 142 7.14 -30.91 16.81
CA GLY A 142 6.38 -30.06 15.88
C GLY A 142 7.05 -28.71 15.62
N LYS A 143 6.57 -28.00 14.60
CA LYS A 143 6.94 -26.60 14.31
C LYS A 143 5.70 -25.72 14.37
N ARG A 144 5.88 -24.47 14.79
CA ARG A 144 4.85 -23.41 14.69
C ARG A 144 5.47 -22.09 14.23
N TRP A 145 4.63 -21.19 13.74
CA TRP A 145 4.96 -19.78 13.59
C TRP A 145 4.73 -19.10 14.93
N ALA A 146 5.80 -18.56 15.51
CA ALA A 146 5.82 -17.89 16.80
C ALA A 146 5.88 -16.37 16.62
N TYR A 147 5.31 -15.64 17.58
CA TYR A 147 5.26 -14.18 17.62
C TYR A 147 5.57 -13.66 19.03
N GLY A 148 5.31 -12.37 19.32
CA GLY A 148 5.65 -11.75 20.60
C GLY A 148 5.12 -12.54 21.81
N GLY A 149 5.99 -12.74 22.81
CA GLY A 149 5.69 -13.52 24.01
C GLY A 149 5.99 -15.03 23.92
N ASP A 150 6.11 -15.61 22.72
CA ASP A 150 6.48 -17.02 22.55
C ASP A 150 7.97 -17.29 22.87
N PHE A 151 8.77 -16.24 23.09
CA PHE A 151 10.19 -16.32 23.44
C PHE A 151 10.48 -15.85 24.87
N GLY A 152 9.44 -15.64 25.69
CA GLY A 152 9.57 -15.14 27.06
C GLY A 152 9.92 -13.65 27.17
N ASP A 153 9.81 -12.92 26.06
CA ASP A 153 10.02 -11.48 25.97
C ASP A 153 8.90 -10.68 26.67
N THR A 154 9.28 -9.64 27.41
CA THR A 154 8.37 -8.70 28.08
C THR A 154 9.04 -7.31 28.16
N PRO A 155 8.40 -6.23 27.69
CA PRO A 155 7.06 -6.18 27.09
C PRO A 155 7.00 -6.80 25.69
N ASN A 156 5.79 -7.18 25.25
CA ASN A 156 5.51 -7.64 23.89
C ASN A 156 4.10 -7.24 23.44
N ASP A 157 3.91 -7.11 22.12
CA ASP A 157 2.62 -6.78 21.48
C ASP A 157 1.97 -7.99 20.79
N ARG A 158 2.35 -9.20 21.23
CA ARG A 158 1.78 -10.49 20.80
C ARG A 158 1.76 -10.66 19.28
N GLN A 159 0.62 -11.02 18.71
CA GLN A 159 0.45 -11.37 17.30
C GLN A 159 0.28 -10.15 16.37
N PHE A 160 0.43 -8.91 16.86
CA PHE A 160 0.30 -7.70 16.03
C PHE A 160 1.41 -7.54 14.97
N CYS A 161 2.35 -8.48 14.87
CA CYS A 161 3.31 -8.59 13.77
C CYS A 161 2.89 -9.58 12.66
N ILE A 162 1.72 -10.21 12.80
CA ILE A 162 1.17 -11.22 11.87
C ILE A 162 0.05 -10.55 11.04
N ASN A 163 0.45 -9.69 10.11
CA ASN A 163 -0.43 -8.77 9.38
C ASN A 163 -0.44 -8.96 7.85
N GLY A 164 0.07 -10.09 7.36
CA GLY A 164 0.36 -10.28 5.94
C GLY A 164 -0.80 -10.78 5.10
N LEU A 165 -0.74 -10.50 3.80
CA LEU A 165 -1.46 -11.23 2.76
C LEU A 165 -0.87 -12.63 2.49
N LEU A 166 0.34 -12.89 3.01
CA LEU A 166 1.06 -14.15 2.87
C LEU A 166 1.51 -14.66 4.24
N PHE A 167 1.47 -15.98 4.40
CA PHE A 167 2.10 -16.68 5.52
C PHE A 167 3.62 -16.46 5.52
N PRO A 168 4.34 -16.76 6.62
CA PRO A 168 5.79 -16.59 6.68
C PRO A 168 6.57 -17.40 5.63
N ASP A 169 6.02 -18.49 5.09
CA ASP A 169 6.61 -19.28 4.00
C ASP A 169 6.23 -18.78 2.60
N ARG A 170 5.52 -17.65 2.52
CA ARG A 170 5.00 -16.98 1.32
C ARG A 170 3.81 -17.69 0.67
N THR A 171 3.24 -18.68 1.34
CA THR A 171 1.95 -19.26 0.93
C THR A 171 0.85 -18.18 1.03
N PRO A 172 0.03 -17.94 -0.01
CA PRO A 172 -1.00 -16.91 0.05
C PRO A 172 -2.13 -17.18 1.04
N HIS A 173 -2.54 -16.13 1.77
CA HIS A 173 -3.82 -16.14 2.49
C HIS A 173 -4.99 -16.11 1.50
N PRO A 174 -6.20 -16.56 1.89
CA PRO A 174 -7.39 -16.47 1.04
C PRO A 174 -7.65 -15.05 0.50
N ALA A 175 -7.39 -14.01 1.32
CA ALA A 175 -7.53 -12.61 0.94
C ALA A 175 -6.70 -12.23 -0.30
N MET A 176 -5.56 -12.88 -0.55
CA MET A 176 -4.75 -12.63 -1.75
C MET A 176 -5.53 -12.92 -3.05
N ARG A 177 -6.51 -13.84 -3.02
CA ARG A 177 -7.37 -14.10 -4.19
C ARG A 177 -8.27 -12.91 -4.50
N GLU A 178 -8.84 -12.28 -3.47
CA GLU A 178 -9.68 -11.09 -3.62
C GLU A 178 -8.86 -9.91 -4.14
N VAL A 179 -7.68 -9.67 -3.55
CA VAL A 179 -6.76 -8.62 -3.99
C VAL A 179 -6.35 -8.84 -5.45
N SER A 180 -5.96 -10.07 -5.81
CA SER A 180 -5.59 -10.41 -7.19
C SER A 180 -6.76 -10.24 -8.17
N TYR A 181 -7.98 -10.56 -7.75
CA TYR A 181 -9.16 -10.34 -8.56
C TYR A 181 -9.39 -8.85 -8.80
N LEU A 182 -9.31 -8.02 -7.76
CA LEU A 182 -9.57 -6.57 -7.87
C LEU A 182 -8.49 -5.81 -8.65
N GLN A 183 -7.24 -6.26 -8.58
CA GLN A 183 -6.08 -5.70 -9.32
C GLN A 183 -5.90 -6.26 -10.73
N ARG A 184 -6.81 -7.13 -11.20
CA ARG A 184 -6.67 -7.76 -12.52
C ARG A 184 -6.56 -6.70 -13.64
N PRO A 185 -5.69 -6.94 -14.64
CA PRO A 185 -5.45 -5.96 -15.70
C PRO A 185 -6.63 -5.83 -16.68
N LEU A 186 -7.52 -6.82 -16.73
CA LEU A 186 -8.71 -6.84 -17.58
C LEU A 186 -9.96 -7.21 -16.78
N SER A 187 -11.08 -6.53 -17.02
CA SER A 187 -12.39 -7.00 -16.60
C SER A 187 -13.29 -7.28 -17.79
N ALA A 188 -14.30 -8.12 -17.60
CA ALA A 188 -15.26 -8.48 -18.63
C ALA A 188 -16.69 -8.30 -18.09
N GLU A 189 -17.59 -7.85 -18.95
CA GLU A 189 -19.02 -7.72 -18.69
C GLU A 189 -19.78 -8.49 -19.78
N LEU A 190 -20.59 -9.46 -19.39
CA LEU A 190 -21.41 -10.27 -20.30
C LEU A 190 -22.84 -9.73 -20.32
N ASN A 191 -23.30 -9.28 -21.48
CA ASN A 191 -24.70 -8.99 -21.71
C ASN A 191 -25.46 -10.29 -22.00
N LEU A 192 -26.31 -10.70 -21.06
CA LEU A 192 -27.07 -11.94 -21.19
C LEU A 192 -28.19 -11.88 -22.23
N THR A 193 -28.57 -10.68 -22.69
CA THR A 193 -29.67 -10.50 -23.66
C THR A 193 -29.22 -10.86 -25.07
N ASP A 194 -28.03 -10.42 -25.47
CA ASP A 194 -27.50 -10.62 -26.82
C ASP A 194 -26.23 -11.49 -26.85
N GLY A 195 -25.75 -11.92 -25.67
CA GLY A 195 -24.55 -12.76 -25.54
C GLY A 195 -23.24 -12.00 -25.80
N SER A 196 -23.27 -10.67 -25.91
CA SER A 196 -22.06 -9.88 -26.15
C SER A 196 -21.20 -9.76 -24.88
N LEU A 197 -19.88 -9.83 -25.07
CA LEU A 197 -18.88 -9.68 -24.00
C LEU A 197 -18.08 -8.39 -24.23
N THR A 198 -18.15 -7.45 -23.28
CA THR A 198 -17.34 -6.24 -23.29
C THR A 198 -16.09 -6.46 -22.44
N LEU A 199 -14.91 -6.18 -22.99
CA LEU A 199 -13.64 -6.23 -22.28
C LEU A 199 -13.15 -4.82 -21.95
N HIS A 200 -12.76 -4.58 -20.70
CA HIS A 200 -12.19 -3.33 -20.23
C HIS A 200 -10.73 -3.55 -19.85
N SER A 201 -9.82 -2.77 -20.46
CA SER A 201 -8.42 -2.73 -20.06
C SER A 201 -8.19 -1.72 -18.95
N HIS A 202 -7.52 -2.15 -17.88
CA HIS A 202 -7.06 -1.32 -16.76
C HIS A 202 -5.55 -1.07 -16.82
N GLN A 203 -4.89 -1.40 -17.93
CA GLN A 203 -3.45 -1.21 -18.12
C GLN A 203 -3.16 0.20 -18.65
N ASP A 204 -2.11 0.84 -18.14
CA ASP A 204 -1.74 2.21 -18.55
C ASP A 204 -0.93 2.27 -19.85
N PHE A 205 -0.06 1.30 -20.11
CA PHE A 205 0.96 1.40 -21.17
C PHE A 205 0.99 0.23 -22.16
N VAL A 206 0.33 -0.88 -21.86
CA VAL A 206 0.42 -2.12 -22.64
C VAL A 206 -0.93 -2.46 -23.26
N SER A 207 -0.89 -2.83 -24.54
CA SER A 207 -2.07 -3.26 -25.28
C SER A 207 -2.49 -4.68 -24.88
N SER A 208 -3.80 -4.94 -24.90
CA SER A 208 -4.39 -6.27 -24.68
C SER A 208 -4.25 -7.22 -25.87
N LEU A 209 -3.66 -6.80 -27.00
CA LEU A 209 -3.53 -7.60 -28.22
C LEU A 209 -2.71 -8.88 -28.07
N ASN A 210 -1.83 -8.96 -27.06
CA ASN A 210 -1.01 -10.13 -26.79
C ASN A 210 -1.72 -11.19 -25.92
N LEU A 211 -3.01 -11.01 -25.62
CA LEU A 211 -3.78 -11.90 -24.76
C LEU A 211 -4.68 -12.82 -25.59
N SER A 212 -4.84 -14.06 -25.13
CA SER A 212 -5.78 -15.03 -25.70
C SER A 212 -7.00 -15.13 -24.80
N LEU A 213 -8.19 -14.99 -25.40
CA LEU A 213 -9.46 -15.20 -24.70
C LEU A 213 -9.89 -16.65 -24.86
N SER A 214 -10.13 -17.32 -23.73
CA SER A 214 -10.69 -18.67 -23.68
C SER A 214 -11.96 -18.64 -22.84
N TRP A 215 -13.01 -19.32 -23.30
CA TRP A 215 -14.28 -19.42 -22.59
C TRP A 215 -14.75 -20.87 -22.54
N GLN A 216 -15.51 -21.21 -21.50
CA GLN A 216 -16.14 -22.51 -21.33
C GLN A 216 -17.53 -22.30 -20.75
N GLY A 217 -18.54 -22.92 -21.36
CA GLY A 217 -19.86 -23.06 -20.75
C GLY A 217 -19.84 -24.22 -19.76
N LEU A 218 -20.15 -23.96 -18.50
CA LEU A 218 -20.38 -24.99 -17.50
C LEU A 218 -21.88 -25.26 -17.44
N ARG A 219 -22.26 -26.54 -17.44
CA ARG A 219 -23.62 -26.95 -17.07
C ARG A 219 -23.54 -27.43 -15.63
N GLU A 220 -24.38 -26.87 -14.77
CA GLU A 220 -24.64 -27.43 -13.44
C GLU A 220 -25.36 -28.78 -13.55
#